data_AF-A0A844MPY9-F1
#
_entry.id   AF-A0A844MPY9-F1
#
_cell.length_a   1.000
_cell.length_b   1.000
_cell.length_c   1.000
_cell.angle_alpha   90.00
_cell.angle_beta   90.00
_cell.angle_gamma   90.00
#
_symmetry.space_group_name_H-M   'P 1'
#
loop_
_entity.id
_entity.type
_entity.pdbx_description
1 polymer ?
#
loop_
_entity_poly.entity_id
_entity_poly.type
_entity_poly.pdbx_seq_one_letter_code
_entity_poly.pdbx_strand_id
1 'polypeptide(L)'
;MLLSVNIPKTPSSESLLKLWAERYAVDISSLSKNPKFYGELVKAAWPEARALTAAKLLKTVLERTSRQAVIQAKSLYQYIPDIIDFQAEHRIAQFACKVYQTLLSFYQQQSGLVVTPIVKQMTYGNEEATLVLQTIPSVEKLVNELEQSLLKYQEQHLIAKEQRVLGFLTTLFNFTNQLLVNQLTPVEKVLLCPYFKFLEEQVSIPWQRICVAAAKHQLGSPALALVQQMLPIASEISSIVYCRLLQVLPNYQSVRGSLGHPEIAHSCLRDLDMFQAYLWLCVLEESLRPIEQELVPLCVMVMPNVGVEWEMTNKWKRQLVDEIESRVQPEQKPLLLNYTQGMESAFFAARQRLGHPGDIIEVPSGFGDNLIIHVNSQNPF
;
A
#
# COMPACT_ATOMS: atom_id res chain seq x y z
N MET A 1 -11.60 -2.49 1.81
CA MET A 1 -12.24 -1.14 1.82
C MET A 1 -11.90 -0.45 3.14
N LEU A 2 -11.90 0.88 3.20
CA LEU A 2 -11.77 1.59 4.48
C LEU A 2 -13.00 1.26 5.32
N LEU A 3 -12.76 0.94 6.59
CA LEU A 3 -13.80 0.75 7.58
C LEU A 3 -13.63 1.87 8.59
N SER A 4 -14.72 2.55 8.94
CA SER A 4 -14.70 3.48 10.06
C SER A 4 -14.45 2.68 11.33
N VAL A 5 -13.26 2.82 11.90
CA VAL A 5 -12.84 2.06 13.08
C VAL A 5 -12.04 2.95 14.02
N ASN A 6 -12.52 3.12 15.24
CA ASN A 6 -11.73 3.78 16.27
C ASN A 6 -10.61 2.85 16.73
N ILE A 7 -9.36 3.31 16.68
CA ILE A 7 -8.21 2.57 17.19
C ILE A 7 -8.31 2.58 18.72
N PRO A 8 -8.54 1.42 19.39
CA PRO A 8 -8.59 1.38 20.85
C PRO A 8 -7.26 1.84 21.43
N LYS A 9 -7.27 2.52 22.58
CA LYS A 9 -6.05 2.95 23.27
C LYS A 9 -5.53 1.84 24.17
N THR A 10 -4.82 0.88 23.58
CA THR A 10 -4.12 -0.18 24.31
C THR A 10 -2.62 -0.12 23.98
N PRO A 11 -1.74 -0.65 24.85
CA PRO A 11 -0.30 -0.64 24.55
C PRO A 11 0.06 -1.32 23.23
N SER A 12 -0.67 -2.39 22.87
CA SER A 12 -0.46 -3.14 21.63
C SER A 12 -0.83 -2.33 20.38
N SER A 13 -1.99 -1.67 20.38
CA SER A 13 -2.42 -0.83 19.25
C SER A 13 -1.57 0.44 19.14
N GLU A 14 -1.19 1.05 20.25
CA GLU A 14 -0.28 2.20 20.27
C GLU A 14 1.11 1.85 19.74
N SER A 15 1.61 0.65 20.05
CA SER A 15 2.87 0.16 19.49
C SER A 15 2.77 0.05 17.97
N LEU A 16 1.74 -0.60 17.42
CA LEU A 16 1.60 -0.69 15.96
C LEU A 16 1.31 0.65 15.29
N LEU A 17 0.60 1.57 15.97
CA LEU A 17 0.37 2.92 15.46
C LEU A 17 1.69 3.69 15.30
N LYS A 18 2.64 3.53 16.23
CA LYS A 18 3.99 4.11 16.11
C LYS A 18 4.76 3.52 14.92
N LEU A 19 4.79 2.20 14.81
CA LEU A 19 5.45 1.51 13.69
C LEU A 19 4.82 1.88 12.34
N TRP A 20 3.49 2.07 12.31
CA TRP A 20 2.80 2.57 11.13
C TRP A 20 3.23 3.99 10.78
N ALA A 21 3.32 4.89 11.76
CA ALA A 21 3.76 6.27 11.54
C ALA A 21 5.18 6.36 10.98
N GLU A 22 6.09 5.46 11.38
CA GLU A 22 7.46 5.40 10.87
C GLU A 22 7.54 5.19 9.36
N ARG A 23 6.52 4.60 8.71
CA ARG A 23 6.45 4.43 7.25
C ARG A 23 6.44 5.73 6.46
N TYR A 24 6.12 6.84 7.11
CA TYR A 24 6.04 8.18 6.52
C TYR A 24 7.19 9.08 6.97
N ALA A 25 8.09 8.57 7.80
CA ALA A 25 9.28 9.30 8.18
C ALA A 25 10.30 9.30 7.03
N VAL A 26 11.04 10.40 6.88
CA VAL A 26 11.97 10.59 5.77
C VAL A 26 13.41 10.56 6.29
N ASP A 27 14.24 9.69 5.73
CA ASP A 27 15.68 9.73 5.98
C ASP A 27 16.28 10.99 5.32
N ILE A 28 16.83 11.88 6.14
CA ILE A 28 17.47 13.12 5.73
C ILE A 28 18.97 13.11 5.98
N SER A 29 19.58 11.96 6.31
CA SER A 29 21.00 11.83 6.66
C SER A 29 21.93 12.25 5.53
N SER A 30 21.56 11.97 4.28
CA SER A 30 22.29 12.41 3.09
C SER A 30 22.03 13.90 2.79
N LEU A 31 20.81 14.37 3.04
CA LEU A 31 20.37 15.74 2.77
C LEU A 31 20.95 16.76 3.76
N SER A 32 21.13 16.36 5.02
CA SER A 32 21.72 17.20 6.07
C SER A 32 23.19 17.53 5.80
N LYS A 33 23.90 16.70 5.03
CA LYS A 33 25.28 16.95 4.58
C LYS A 33 25.38 18.10 3.58
N ASN A 34 24.27 18.56 3.00
CA ASN A 34 24.22 19.73 2.13
C ASN A 34 23.59 20.92 2.89
N PRO A 35 24.41 21.86 3.42
CA PRO A 35 23.90 22.96 4.25
C PRO A 35 22.91 23.87 3.52
N LYS A 36 23.09 24.05 2.20
CA LYS A 36 22.18 24.86 1.39
C LYS A 36 20.81 24.20 1.30
N PHE A 37 20.77 22.92 0.95
CA PHE A 37 19.52 22.17 0.87
C PHE A 37 18.83 22.10 2.23
N TYR A 38 19.57 21.80 3.30
CA TYR A 38 19.02 21.75 4.64
C TYR A 38 18.44 23.10 5.09
N GLY A 39 19.14 24.21 4.79
CA GLY A 39 18.64 25.56 5.04
C GLY A 39 17.35 25.88 4.26
N GLU A 40 17.24 25.45 3.01
CA GLU A 40 16.01 25.56 2.20
C GLU A 40 14.89 24.70 2.77
N LEU A 41 15.19 23.49 3.26
CA LEU A 41 14.22 22.59 3.90
C LEU A 41 13.66 23.19 5.19
N VAL A 42 14.51 23.76 6.04
CA VAL A 42 14.09 24.46 7.27
C VAL A 42 13.15 25.61 6.94
N LYS A 43 13.48 26.43 5.93
CA LYS A 43 12.62 27.53 5.47
C LYS A 43 11.30 27.02 4.91
N ALA A 44 11.32 25.96 4.10
CA ALA A 44 10.12 25.36 3.54
C ALA A 44 9.18 24.77 4.60
N ALA A 45 9.71 24.42 5.78
CA ALA A 45 8.94 23.88 6.89
C ALA A 45 8.24 24.94 7.75
N TRP A 46 8.50 26.24 7.53
CA TRP A 46 7.81 27.33 8.22
C TRP A 46 6.32 27.39 7.84
N PRO A 47 5.42 27.79 8.76
CA PRO A 47 3.99 27.85 8.50
C PRO A 47 3.63 28.66 7.23
N GLU A 48 4.29 29.80 7.02
CA GLU A 48 4.05 30.67 5.86
C GLU A 48 4.45 29.96 4.56
N ALA A 49 5.59 29.27 4.54
CA ALA A 49 6.06 28.53 3.38
C ALA A 49 5.18 27.31 3.07
N ARG A 50 4.70 26.61 4.10
CA ARG A 50 3.73 25.52 3.93
C ARG A 50 2.39 26.02 3.41
N ALA A 51 1.90 27.15 3.93
CA ALA A 51 0.67 27.80 3.43
C ALA A 51 0.81 28.21 1.96
N LEU A 52 1.96 28.77 1.56
CA LEU A 52 2.26 29.08 0.16
C LEU A 52 2.27 27.82 -0.73
N THR A 53 2.88 26.74 -0.25
CA THR A 53 2.89 25.44 -0.95
C THR A 53 1.48 24.89 -1.13
N ALA A 54 0.67 24.90 -0.06
CA ALA A 54 -0.72 24.46 -0.09
C ALA A 54 -1.57 25.33 -1.04
N ALA A 55 -1.47 26.65 -0.94
CA ALA A 55 -2.19 27.59 -1.80
C ALA A 55 -1.83 27.43 -3.29
N LYS A 56 -0.55 27.22 -3.60
CA LYS A 56 -0.06 26.92 -4.96
C LYS A 56 -0.77 25.69 -5.54
N LEU A 57 -0.85 24.61 -4.78
CA LEU A 57 -1.52 23.39 -5.23
C LEU A 57 -3.03 23.55 -5.35
N LEU A 58 -3.69 24.15 -4.35
CA LEU A 58 -5.14 24.33 -4.32
C LEU A 58 -5.66 25.23 -5.45
N LYS A 59 -5.02 26.38 -5.66
CA LYS A 59 -5.54 27.43 -6.56
C LYS A 59 -5.34 27.09 -8.04
N THR A 60 -4.26 26.40 -8.38
CA THR A 60 -3.75 26.34 -9.76
C THR A 60 -3.56 24.93 -10.29
N VAL A 61 -3.44 23.94 -9.40
CA VAL A 61 -2.97 22.61 -9.80
C VAL A 61 -4.07 21.58 -9.63
N LEU A 62 -4.73 21.54 -8.47
CA LEU A 62 -5.59 20.43 -8.08
C LEU A 62 -6.72 20.13 -9.07
N GLU A 63 -7.49 21.13 -9.49
CA GLU A 63 -8.59 20.90 -10.45
C GLU A 63 -8.10 20.42 -11.81
N ARG A 64 -7.00 21.02 -12.30
CA ARG A 64 -6.38 20.66 -13.57
C ARG A 64 -5.81 19.24 -13.52
N THR A 65 -5.09 18.91 -12.45
CA THR A 65 -4.47 17.59 -12.27
C THR A 65 -5.52 16.52 -12.05
N SER A 66 -6.61 16.81 -11.32
CA SER A 66 -7.72 15.86 -11.17
C SER A 66 -8.38 15.54 -12.50
N ARG A 67 -8.61 16.53 -13.38
CA ARG A 67 -9.14 16.29 -14.73
C ARG A 67 -8.19 15.44 -15.57
N GLN A 68 -6.89 15.73 -15.53
CA GLN A 68 -5.89 14.96 -16.25
C GLN A 68 -5.76 13.53 -15.70
N ALA A 69 -5.80 13.37 -14.38
CA ALA A 69 -5.75 12.07 -13.71
C ALA A 69 -6.98 11.22 -14.03
N VAL A 70 -8.17 11.81 -14.17
CA VAL A 70 -9.37 11.10 -14.66
C VAL A 70 -9.13 10.59 -16.09
N ILE A 71 -8.60 11.41 -16.99
CA ILE A 71 -8.33 10.98 -18.38
C ILE A 71 -7.32 9.82 -18.40
N GLN A 72 -6.24 9.93 -17.64
CA GLN A 72 -5.23 8.87 -17.52
C GLN A 72 -5.83 7.59 -16.90
N ALA A 73 -6.60 7.72 -15.81
CA ALA A 73 -7.28 6.58 -15.19
C ALA A 73 -8.22 5.90 -16.20
N LYS A 74 -9.06 6.66 -16.90
CA LYS A 74 -9.95 6.12 -17.95
C LYS A 74 -9.18 5.37 -19.03
N SER A 75 -8.03 5.89 -19.48
CA SER A 75 -7.24 5.22 -20.53
C SER A 75 -6.79 3.81 -20.18
N LEU A 76 -6.66 3.49 -18.90
CA LEU A 76 -6.32 2.14 -18.47
C LEU A 76 -7.50 1.18 -18.48
N TYR A 77 -8.71 1.73 -18.47
CA TYR A 77 -9.96 0.98 -18.48
C TYR A 77 -10.73 1.15 -19.81
N GLN A 78 -10.10 1.79 -20.82
CA GLN A 78 -10.73 2.23 -22.09
C GLN A 78 -11.20 1.08 -23.01
N TYR A 79 -10.73 -0.15 -22.83
CA TYR A 79 -11.17 -1.30 -23.63
C TYR A 79 -12.59 -1.79 -23.26
N ILE A 80 -13.23 -1.16 -22.27
CA ILE A 80 -14.63 -1.40 -21.90
C ILE A 80 -15.38 -0.06 -21.96
N PRO A 81 -16.30 0.13 -22.92
CA PRO A 81 -17.18 1.30 -22.93
C PRO A 81 -17.98 1.40 -21.61
N ASP A 82 -18.18 2.63 -21.12
CA ASP A 82 -19.16 2.97 -20.07
C ASP A 82 -18.93 2.40 -18.65
N ILE A 83 -17.69 2.09 -18.22
CA ILE A 83 -17.43 1.68 -16.81
C ILE A 83 -17.91 2.75 -15.81
N ILE A 84 -17.74 4.03 -16.15
CA ILE A 84 -18.21 5.15 -15.33
C ILE A 84 -18.89 6.16 -16.26
N ASP A 85 -20.13 6.53 -15.94
CA ASP A 85 -20.79 7.61 -16.66
C ASP A 85 -20.15 8.97 -16.33
N PHE A 86 -20.36 9.95 -17.21
CA PHE A 86 -19.77 11.29 -17.04
C PHE A 86 -20.13 11.97 -15.69
N GLN A 87 -21.33 11.72 -15.15
CA GLN A 87 -21.76 12.31 -13.88
C GLN A 87 -21.03 11.64 -12.70
N ALA A 88 -20.86 10.32 -12.73
CA ALA A 88 -20.11 9.57 -11.75
C ALA A 88 -18.62 9.94 -11.78
N GLU A 89 -18.01 10.15 -12.95
CA GLU A 89 -16.64 10.64 -13.08
C GLU A 89 -16.45 12.00 -12.43
N HIS A 90 -17.33 12.95 -12.75
CA HIS A 90 -17.26 14.30 -12.18
C HIS A 90 -17.41 14.27 -10.67
N ARG A 91 -18.34 13.46 -10.16
CA ARG A 91 -18.61 13.29 -8.73
C ARG A 91 -17.42 12.66 -8.00
N ILE A 92 -16.85 11.59 -8.54
CA ILE A 92 -15.65 10.93 -7.98
C ILE A 92 -14.49 11.93 -7.91
N ALA A 93 -14.24 12.67 -9.00
CA ALA A 93 -13.18 13.68 -9.04
C ALA A 93 -13.40 14.80 -8.03
N GLN A 94 -14.65 15.27 -7.84
CA GLN A 94 -14.98 16.25 -6.81
C GLN A 94 -14.69 15.73 -5.40
N PHE A 95 -15.04 14.48 -5.09
CA PHE A 95 -14.73 13.88 -3.79
C PHE A 95 -13.23 13.69 -3.59
N ALA A 96 -12.49 13.25 -4.60
CA ALA A 96 -11.03 13.19 -4.55
C ALA A 96 -10.42 14.58 -4.25
N CYS A 97 -10.88 15.63 -4.94
CA CYS A 97 -10.44 16.99 -4.67
C CYS A 97 -10.71 17.43 -3.22
N LYS A 98 -11.87 17.10 -2.66
CA LYS A 98 -12.18 17.40 -1.24
C LYS A 98 -11.22 16.70 -0.29
N VAL A 99 -10.86 15.45 -0.56
CA VAL A 99 -9.87 14.72 0.25
C VAL A 99 -8.51 15.42 0.22
N TYR A 100 -8.03 15.85 -0.97
CA TYR A 100 -6.79 16.62 -1.07
C TYR A 100 -6.88 18.00 -0.40
N GLN A 101 -8.03 18.67 -0.46
CA GLN A 101 -8.25 19.93 0.24
C GLN A 101 -8.09 19.76 1.76
N THR A 102 -8.71 18.72 2.33
CA THR A 102 -8.54 18.38 3.74
C THR A 102 -7.09 18.04 4.07
N LEU A 103 -6.42 17.22 3.25
CA LEU A 103 -5.00 16.85 3.42
C LEU A 103 -4.09 18.07 3.45
N LEU A 104 -4.27 19.00 2.49
CA LEU A 104 -3.45 20.22 2.38
C LEU A 104 -3.75 21.19 3.52
N SER A 105 -5.01 21.26 3.97
CA SER A 105 -5.38 22.03 5.16
C SER A 105 -4.70 21.50 6.43
N PHE A 106 -4.59 20.19 6.58
CA PHE A 106 -3.85 19.59 7.68
C PHE A 106 -2.34 19.84 7.56
N TYR A 107 -1.78 19.75 6.34
CA TYR A 107 -0.36 19.99 6.08
C TYR A 107 0.10 21.41 6.47
N GLN A 108 -0.69 22.44 6.13
CA GLN A 108 -0.35 23.83 6.40
C GLN A 108 -0.42 24.22 7.89
N GLN A 109 -1.14 23.45 8.71
CA GLN A 109 -1.22 23.68 10.15
C GLN A 109 0.06 23.27 10.90
N GLN A 110 0.96 22.55 10.24
CA GLN A 110 2.18 22.06 10.88
C GLN A 110 3.27 23.13 10.90
N SER A 111 4.08 23.11 11.95
CA SER A 111 5.17 24.07 12.13
C SER A 111 6.50 23.37 12.42
N GLY A 112 7.54 23.81 11.72
CA GLY A 112 8.91 23.37 11.98
C GLY A 112 9.25 21.97 11.44
N LEU A 113 10.43 21.50 11.84
CA LEU A 113 10.96 20.17 11.56
C LEU A 113 11.09 19.40 12.87
N VAL A 114 10.60 18.17 12.91
CA VAL A 114 10.87 17.23 14.00
C VAL A 114 11.86 16.20 13.48
N VAL A 115 13.14 16.40 13.80
CA VAL A 115 14.23 15.51 13.40
C VAL A 115 14.68 14.70 14.62
N THR A 116 14.76 13.39 14.46
CA THR A 116 15.19 12.47 15.52
C THR A 116 16.37 11.63 15.01
N PRO A 117 17.48 11.55 15.77
CA PRO A 117 18.54 10.60 15.47
C PRO A 117 18.07 9.18 15.82
N ILE A 118 18.19 8.26 14.88
CA ILE A 118 17.93 6.83 15.07
C ILE A 118 19.25 6.09 14.90
N VAL A 119 19.64 5.33 15.91
CA VAL A 119 20.79 4.42 15.83
C VAL A 119 20.26 3.07 15.37
N LYS A 120 20.63 2.64 14.16
CA LYS A 120 20.41 1.26 13.72
C LYS A 120 21.61 0.42 14.15
N GLN A 121 21.40 -0.59 14.99
CA GLN A 121 22.41 -1.61 15.23
C GLN A 121 22.53 -2.47 13.98
N MET A 122 23.64 -2.35 13.25
CA MET A 122 23.93 -3.28 12.16
C MET A 122 24.45 -4.61 12.72
N THR A 123 24.14 -5.69 12.03
CA THR A 123 24.58 -7.07 12.32
C THR A 123 26.10 -7.25 12.40
N TYR A 124 26.88 -6.25 11.98
CA TYR A 124 28.35 -6.26 11.95
C TYR A 124 29.01 -5.22 12.89
N GLY A 125 28.29 -4.65 13.86
CA GLY A 125 28.89 -3.88 14.96
C GLY A 125 29.27 -2.43 14.65
N ASN A 126 28.99 -1.91 13.45
CA ASN A 126 29.06 -0.48 13.18
C ASN A 126 27.70 0.18 13.46
N GLU A 127 27.67 1.13 14.39
CA GLU A 127 26.51 2.00 14.62
C GLU A 127 26.50 3.11 13.58
N GLU A 128 25.50 3.12 12.69
CA GLU A 128 25.26 4.25 11.79
C GLU A 128 24.06 5.05 12.31
N ALA A 129 24.32 6.28 12.74
CA ALA A 129 23.29 7.21 13.17
C ALA A 129 22.59 7.81 11.94
N THR A 130 21.31 7.48 11.78
CA THR A 130 20.44 8.00 10.73
C THR A 130 19.61 9.17 11.27
N LEU A 131 19.53 10.28 10.56
CA LEU A 131 18.63 11.39 10.88
C LEU A 131 17.30 11.21 10.17
N VAL A 132 16.24 11.09 10.95
CA VAL A 132 14.89 10.87 10.43
C VAL A 132 14.01 12.08 10.71
N LEU A 133 13.38 12.60 9.65
CA LEU A 133 12.39 13.66 9.72
C LEU A 133 10.98 13.09 9.84
N GLN A 134 10.30 13.41 10.93
CA GLN A 134 8.89 13.11 11.12
C GLN A 134 8.05 14.19 10.44
N THR A 135 7.57 13.90 9.22
CA THR A 135 6.80 14.87 8.43
C THR A 135 5.33 14.92 8.82
N ILE A 136 4.75 13.78 9.24
CA ILE A 136 3.37 13.69 9.73
C ILE A 136 3.40 13.58 11.25
N PRO A 137 2.99 14.62 12.00
CA PRO A 137 3.16 14.65 13.45
C PRO A 137 2.21 13.71 14.19
N SER A 138 1.06 13.39 13.61
CA SER A 138 0.14 12.39 14.15
C SER A 138 -0.65 11.75 13.02
N VAL A 139 -0.33 10.48 12.76
CA VAL A 139 -1.08 9.64 11.81
C VAL A 139 -2.53 9.50 12.23
N GLU A 140 -2.79 9.26 13.51
CA GLU A 140 -4.16 9.14 14.03
C GLU A 140 -5.00 10.40 13.80
N LYS A 141 -4.46 11.58 14.10
CA LYS A 141 -5.18 12.84 13.81
C LYS A 141 -5.47 12.97 12.32
N LEU A 142 -4.49 12.65 11.48
CA LEU A 142 -4.68 12.73 10.03
C LEU A 142 -5.73 11.74 9.51
N VAL A 143 -5.78 10.52 10.05
CA VAL A 143 -6.85 9.54 9.78
C VAL A 143 -8.21 10.16 10.10
N ASN A 144 -8.37 10.67 11.33
CA ASN A 144 -9.64 11.22 11.80
C ASN A 144 -10.12 12.40 10.94
N GLU A 145 -9.20 13.28 10.53
CA GLU A 145 -9.51 14.43 9.67
C GLU A 145 -9.97 14.01 8.26
N LEU A 146 -9.38 12.94 7.71
CA LEU A 146 -9.70 12.47 6.35
C LEU A 146 -10.86 11.48 6.29
N GLU A 147 -11.21 10.82 7.39
CA GLU A 147 -12.13 9.68 7.44
C GLU A 147 -13.44 9.96 6.70
N GLN A 148 -14.13 11.04 7.06
CA GLN A 148 -15.44 11.37 6.48
C GLN A 148 -15.38 11.63 4.97
N SER A 149 -14.32 12.29 4.49
CA SER A 149 -14.13 12.55 3.07
C SER A 149 -13.76 11.28 2.31
N LEU A 150 -12.95 10.41 2.91
CA LEU A 150 -12.53 9.13 2.33
C LEU A 150 -13.66 8.10 2.28
N LEU A 151 -14.51 8.01 3.30
CA LEU A 151 -15.70 7.14 3.30
C LEU A 151 -16.65 7.54 2.17
N LYS A 152 -16.97 8.84 2.06
CA LYS A 152 -17.80 9.36 0.95
C LYS A 152 -17.17 9.11 -0.41
N TYR A 153 -15.84 9.24 -0.52
CA TYR A 153 -15.12 8.91 -1.74
C TYR A 153 -15.24 7.43 -2.10
N GLN A 154 -15.08 6.54 -1.14
CA GLN A 154 -15.22 5.11 -1.36
C GLN A 154 -16.66 4.73 -1.70
N GLU A 155 -17.68 5.27 -1.04
CA GLU A 155 -19.10 5.01 -1.34
C GLU A 155 -19.47 5.22 -2.82
N GLN A 156 -18.68 6.01 -3.57
CA GLN A 156 -18.90 6.20 -5.00
C GLN A 156 -18.83 4.90 -5.80
N HIS A 157 -18.06 3.87 -5.39
CA HIS A 157 -18.06 2.58 -6.10
C HIS A 157 -19.38 1.83 -5.93
N LEU A 158 -20.05 1.97 -4.78
CA LEU A 158 -21.37 1.36 -4.54
C LEU A 158 -22.44 2.06 -5.38
N ILE A 159 -22.38 3.39 -5.45
CA ILE A 159 -23.32 4.21 -6.22
C ILE A 159 -23.20 3.91 -7.72
N ALA A 160 -21.98 3.70 -8.22
CA ALA A 160 -21.73 3.38 -9.61
C ALA A 160 -22.22 1.98 -10.03
N LYS A 161 -22.59 1.11 -9.07
CA LYS A 161 -23.07 -0.27 -9.31
C LYS A 161 -22.12 -1.12 -10.16
N GLU A 162 -20.85 -0.74 -10.21
CA GLU A 162 -19.84 -1.35 -11.05
C GLU A 162 -18.59 -1.60 -10.19
N GLN A 163 -18.28 -2.88 -9.99
CA GLN A 163 -17.21 -3.30 -9.07
C GLN A 163 -15.85 -2.73 -9.52
N ARG A 164 -15.64 -2.64 -10.85
CA ARG A 164 -14.41 -2.12 -11.47
C ARG A 164 -14.10 -0.67 -11.10
N VAL A 165 -15.09 0.10 -10.64
CA VAL A 165 -14.88 1.47 -10.13
C VAL A 165 -13.91 1.49 -8.96
N LEU A 166 -13.79 0.43 -8.17
CA LEU A 166 -12.82 0.38 -7.08
C LEU A 166 -11.37 0.54 -7.56
N GLY A 167 -11.01 -0.10 -8.69
CA GLY A 167 -9.70 0.06 -9.31
C GLY A 167 -9.48 1.47 -9.89
N PHE A 168 -10.54 2.08 -10.40
CA PHE A 168 -10.52 3.49 -10.85
C PHE A 168 -10.25 4.43 -9.68
N LEU A 169 -10.92 4.24 -8.55
CA LEU A 169 -10.78 5.08 -7.36
C LEU A 169 -9.34 5.10 -6.83
N THR A 170 -8.69 3.94 -6.72
CA THR A 170 -7.29 3.88 -6.25
C THR A 170 -6.33 4.44 -7.29
N THR A 171 -6.57 4.17 -8.58
CA THR A 171 -5.76 4.69 -9.69
C THR A 171 -5.81 6.22 -9.80
N LEU A 172 -6.97 6.82 -9.52
CA LEU A 172 -7.15 8.27 -9.56
C LEU A 172 -6.22 8.98 -8.55
N PHE A 173 -6.10 8.46 -7.32
CA PHE A 173 -5.19 9.03 -6.34
C PHE A 173 -3.72 8.87 -6.75
N ASN A 174 -3.34 7.72 -7.31
CA ASN A 174 -1.98 7.52 -7.83
C ASN A 174 -1.63 8.57 -8.91
N PHE A 175 -2.46 8.74 -9.94
CA PHE A 175 -2.19 9.73 -10.98
C PHE A 175 -2.24 11.17 -10.46
N THR A 176 -3.18 11.47 -9.55
CA THR A 176 -3.25 12.81 -8.96
C THR A 176 -2.00 13.12 -8.14
N ASN A 177 -1.51 12.16 -7.34
CA ASN A 177 -0.24 12.27 -6.62
C ASN A 177 0.94 12.55 -7.57
N GLN A 178 1.09 11.75 -8.63
CA GLN A 178 2.17 11.93 -9.61
C GLN A 178 2.16 13.34 -10.22
N LEU A 179 0.99 13.81 -10.65
CA LEU A 179 0.84 15.13 -11.26
C LEU A 179 1.10 16.26 -10.27
N LEU A 180 0.67 16.12 -9.01
CA LEU A 180 0.93 17.09 -7.95
C LEU A 180 2.41 17.16 -7.59
N VAL A 181 3.08 16.01 -7.44
CA VAL A 181 4.52 15.92 -7.14
C VAL A 181 5.36 16.62 -8.20
N ASN A 182 4.95 16.56 -9.47
CA ASN A 182 5.65 17.24 -10.56
C ASN A 182 5.61 18.78 -10.47
N GLN A 183 4.75 19.35 -9.62
CA GLN A 183 4.68 20.80 -9.37
C GLN A 183 5.48 21.25 -8.14
N LEU A 184 6.14 20.32 -7.45
CA LEU A 184 6.85 20.57 -6.21
C LEU A 184 8.36 20.76 -6.42
N THR A 185 8.93 21.69 -5.67
CA THR A 185 10.38 21.80 -5.51
C THR A 185 10.94 20.62 -4.72
N PRO A 186 12.26 20.33 -4.79
CA PRO A 186 12.85 19.22 -4.04
C PRO A 186 12.58 19.27 -2.52
N VAL A 187 12.63 20.45 -1.90
CA VAL A 187 12.36 20.60 -0.46
C VAL A 187 10.87 20.44 -0.12
N GLU A 188 9.98 20.92 -0.98
CA GLU A 188 8.54 20.69 -0.82
C GLU A 188 8.21 19.18 -0.97
N LYS A 189 8.89 18.47 -1.88
CA LYS A 189 8.72 17.02 -2.04
C LYS A 189 9.06 16.28 -0.75
N VAL A 190 10.17 16.61 -0.09
CA VAL A 190 10.57 16.02 1.19
C VAL A 190 9.47 16.19 2.25
N LEU A 191 8.83 17.37 2.30
CA LEU A 191 7.82 17.67 3.32
C LEU A 191 6.42 17.13 3.01
N LEU A 192 6.03 17.08 1.73
CA LEU A 192 4.65 16.82 1.31
C LEU A 192 4.42 15.43 0.71
N CYS A 193 5.42 14.80 0.08
CA CYS A 193 5.25 13.46 -0.49
C CYS A 193 4.83 12.40 0.55
N PRO A 194 5.27 12.45 1.82
CA PRO A 194 4.77 11.52 2.83
C PRO A 194 3.26 11.59 3.06
N TYR A 195 2.65 12.79 2.93
CA TYR A 195 1.21 12.98 3.03
C TYR A 195 0.46 12.37 1.83
N PHE A 196 1.03 12.50 0.63
CA PHE A 196 0.50 11.88 -0.58
C PHE A 196 0.60 10.35 -0.52
N LYS A 197 1.74 9.83 -0.06
CA LYS A 197 1.93 8.40 0.22
C LYS A 197 0.90 7.90 1.23
N PHE A 198 0.75 8.61 2.35
CA PHE A 198 -0.27 8.29 3.35
C PHE A 198 -1.65 8.17 2.74
N LEU A 199 -2.08 9.18 1.97
CA LEU A 199 -3.41 9.18 1.35
C LEU A 199 -3.61 7.98 0.41
N GLU A 200 -2.62 7.66 -0.41
CA GLU A 200 -2.69 6.51 -1.32
C GLU A 200 -2.74 5.18 -0.55
N GLU A 201 -1.92 5.02 0.50
CA GLU A 201 -1.95 3.83 1.34
C GLU A 201 -3.28 3.71 2.10
N GLN A 202 -3.88 4.81 2.58
CA GLN A 202 -5.18 4.74 3.27
C GLN A 202 -6.29 4.13 2.41
N VAL A 203 -6.30 4.41 1.11
CA VAL A 203 -7.36 3.89 0.23
C VAL A 203 -7.11 2.47 -0.24
N SER A 204 -5.90 1.95 -0.07
CA SER A 204 -5.46 0.67 -0.65
C SER A 204 -5.04 -0.37 0.39
N ILE A 205 -4.56 0.04 1.56
CA ILE A 205 -3.93 -0.81 2.56
C ILE A 205 -4.65 -0.69 3.92
N PRO A 206 -5.01 -1.80 4.60
CA PRO A 206 -5.86 -1.78 5.80
C PRO A 206 -5.08 -1.45 7.10
N TRP A 207 -4.17 -0.47 7.08
CA TRP A 207 -3.30 -0.16 8.22
C TRP A 207 -4.06 0.19 9.50
N GLN A 208 -5.12 0.98 9.40
CA GLN A 208 -5.95 1.34 10.56
C GLN A 208 -6.57 0.09 11.23
N ARG A 209 -7.03 -0.88 10.43
CA ARG A 209 -7.59 -2.13 10.93
C ARG A 209 -6.54 -3.04 11.56
N ILE A 210 -5.30 -3.01 11.05
CA ILE A 210 -4.16 -3.71 11.68
C ILE A 210 -3.93 -3.18 13.10
N CYS A 211 -3.93 -1.86 13.29
CA CYS A 211 -3.83 -1.26 14.62
C CYS A 211 -5.00 -1.65 15.54
N VAL A 212 -6.22 -1.72 15.01
CA VAL A 212 -7.41 -2.18 15.75
C VAL A 212 -7.31 -3.66 16.13
N ALA A 213 -6.89 -4.52 15.20
CA ALA A 213 -6.74 -5.95 15.44
C ALA A 213 -5.68 -6.23 16.52
N ALA A 214 -4.58 -5.47 16.53
CA ALA A 214 -3.57 -5.54 17.57
C ALA A 214 -4.09 -5.21 18.97
N ALA A 215 -5.16 -4.42 19.10
CA ALA A 215 -5.74 -4.13 20.41
C ALA A 215 -6.31 -5.37 21.12
N LYS A 216 -6.60 -6.44 20.38
CA LYS A 216 -7.09 -7.73 20.90
C LYS A 216 -5.98 -8.60 21.49
N HIS A 217 -4.73 -8.23 21.25
CA HIS A 217 -3.55 -9.01 21.65
C HIS A 217 -2.90 -8.42 22.89
N GLN A 218 -2.46 -9.28 23.80
CA GLN A 218 -1.60 -8.88 24.90
C GLN A 218 -0.19 -8.55 24.39
N LEU A 219 0.50 -7.64 25.07
CA LEU A 219 1.91 -7.37 24.80
C LEU A 219 2.73 -8.67 24.91
N GLY A 220 3.61 -8.89 23.94
CA GLY A 220 4.47 -10.09 23.89
C GLY A 220 3.76 -11.36 23.40
N SER A 221 2.47 -11.31 23.04
CA SER A 221 1.83 -12.44 22.36
C SER A 221 2.58 -12.80 21.06
N PRO A 222 2.67 -14.09 20.68
CA PRO A 222 3.43 -14.50 19.50
C PRO A 222 3.01 -13.81 18.20
N ALA A 223 1.70 -13.63 17.99
CA ALA A 223 1.15 -12.95 16.82
C ALA A 223 1.54 -11.47 16.76
N LEU A 224 1.39 -10.74 17.87
CA LEU A 224 1.78 -9.34 17.95
C LEU A 224 3.29 -9.16 17.78
N ALA A 225 4.10 -10.00 18.44
CA ALA A 225 5.55 -9.95 18.35
C ALA A 225 6.04 -10.17 16.92
N LEU A 226 5.45 -11.15 16.21
CA LEU A 226 5.72 -11.39 14.79
C LEU A 226 5.40 -10.14 13.95
N VAL A 227 4.22 -9.56 14.10
CA VAL A 227 3.84 -8.37 13.31
C VAL A 227 4.70 -7.16 13.65
N GLN A 228 5.03 -6.94 14.93
CA GLN A 228 5.94 -5.87 15.36
C GLN A 228 7.34 -6.00 14.75
N GLN A 229 7.84 -7.23 14.59
CA GLN A 229 9.11 -7.49 13.93
C GLN A 229 9.05 -7.22 12.41
N MET A 230 7.95 -7.61 11.76
CA MET A 230 7.88 -7.60 10.30
C MET A 230 7.45 -6.25 9.71
N LEU A 231 6.62 -5.49 10.41
CA LEU A 231 6.08 -4.22 9.89
C LEU A 231 7.16 -3.17 9.54
N PRO A 232 8.23 -2.98 10.34
CA PRO A 232 9.30 -2.02 10.03
C PRO A 232 10.11 -2.36 8.78
N ILE A 233 10.22 -3.65 8.44
CA ILE A 233 11.02 -4.15 7.31
C ILE A 233 10.20 -4.43 6.04
N ALA A 234 8.88 -4.21 6.07
CA ALA A 234 7.98 -4.54 4.97
C ALA A 234 8.37 -3.84 3.64
N SER A 235 8.73 -2.56 3.70
CA SER A 235 9.14 -1.80 2.51
C SER A 235 10.46 -2.30 1.91
N GLU A 236 11.36 -2.81 2.76
CA GLU A 236 12.63 -3.42 2.33
C GLU A 236 12.36 -4.75 1.62
N ILE A 237 11.50 -5.59 2.21
CA ILE A 237 11.02 -6.84 1.61
C ILE A 237 10.43 -6.56 0.22
N SER A 238 9.51 -5.60 0.11
CA SER A 238 8.91 -5.20 -1.17
C SER A 238 9.97 -4.77 -2.20
N SER A 239 10.98 -4.00 -1.77
CA SER A 239 12.06 -3.54 -2.66
C SER A 239 12.92 -4.69 -3.18
N ILE A 240 13.27 -5.64 -2.31
CA ILE A 240 14.07 -6.82 -2.67
C ILE A 240 13.30 -7.72 -3.63
N VAL A 241 12.02 -8.00 -3.31
CA VAL A 241 11.14 -8.81 -4.16
C VAL A 241 10.97 -8.15 -5.52
N TYR A 242 10.71 -6.84 -5.57
CA TYR A 242 10.62 -6.09 -6.83
C TYR A 242 11.91 -6.19 -7.67
N CYS A 243 13.08 -6.02 -7.06
CA CYS A 243 14.37 -6.18 -7.75
C CYS A 243 14.55 -7.60 -8.31
N ARG A 244 14.15 -8.64 -7.56
CA ARG A 244 14.19 -10.03 -8.07
C ARG A 244 13.22 -10.22 -9.23
N LEU A 245 12.04 -9.61 -9.19
CA LEU A 245 11.08 -9.68 -10.29
C LEU A 245 11.61 -9.02 -11.56
N LEU A 246 12.33 -7.89 -11.45
CA LEU A 246 13.00 -7.28 -12.60
C LEU A 246 14.04 -8.21 -13.23
N GLN A 247 14.71 -9.04 -12.44
CA GLN A 247 15.70 -10.00 -12.93
C GLN A 247 15.05 -11.23 -13.59
N VAL A 248 13.97 -11.75 -12.99
CA VAL A 248 13.28 -12.95 -13.47
C VAL A 248 12.38 -12.63 -14.68
N LEU A 249 11.89 -11.39 -14.78
CA LEU A 249 10.94 -10.95 -15.81
C LEU A 249 11.39 -9.65 -16.49
N PRO A 250 12.60 -9.61 -17.09
CA PRO A 250 13.19 -8.38 -17.61
C PRO A 250 12.41 -7.76 -18.77
N ASN A 251 11.66 -8.59 -19.51
CA ASN A 251 10.90 -8.17 -20.69
C ASN A 251 9.39 -8.04 -20.42
N TYR A 252 8.94 -8.17 -19.17
CA TYR A 252 7.53 -8.09 -18.87
C TYR A 252 6.97 -6.67 -19.09
N GLN A 253 5.85 -6.59 -19.79
CA GLN A 253 5.12 -5.37 -20.05
C GLN A 253 3.64 -5.56 -19.72
N SER A 254 3.10 -4.63 -18.94
CA SER A 254 1.67 -4.47 -18.74
C SER A 254 1.12 -3.43 -19.71
N VAL A 255 -0.20 -3.18 -19.66
CA VAL A 255 -0.81 -2.04 -20.38
C VAL A 255 -0.20 -0.69 -19.96
N ARG A 256 0.33 -0.60 -18.73
CA ARG A 256 1.02 0.60 -18.22
C ARG A 256 2.47 0.73 -18.67
N GLY A 257 3.02 -0.27 -19.38
CA GLY A 257 4.42 -0.32 -19.81
C GLY A 257 5.26 -1.40 -19.12
N SER A 258 6.58 -1.28 -19.24
CA SER A 258 7.57 -2.22 -18.69
C SER A 258 7.64 -2.18 -17.16
N LEU A 259 7.87 -3.35 -16.54
CA LEU A 259 8.05 -3.47 -15.09
C LEU A 259 9.10 -2.50 -14.53
N GLY A 260 10.17 -2.20 -15.29
CA GLY A 260 11.23 -1.28 -14.89
C GLY A 260 10.86 0.21 -14.97
N HIS A 261 9.69 0.58 -15.47
CA HIS A 261 9.25 1.96 -15.54
C HIS A 261 8.95 2.52 -14.13
N PRO A 262 9.43 3.73 -13.76
CA PRO A 262 9.27 4.27 -12.40
C PRO A 262 7.83 4.29 -11.87
N GLU A 263 6.85 4.55 -12.72
CA GLU A 263 5.43 4.58 -12.33
C GLU A 263 4.86 3.17 -12.06
N ILE A 264 5.37 2.16 -12.75
CA ILE A 264 5.00 0.77 -12.50
C ILE A 264 5.71 0.27 -11.25
N ALA A 265 6.97 0.66 -11.04
CA ALA A 265 7.72 0.37 -9.82
C ALA A 265 6.94 0.83 -8.57
N HIS A 266 6.45 2.07 -8.57
CA HIS A 266 5.64 2.62 -7.47
C HIS A 266 4.39 1.78 -7.20
N SER A 267 3.61 1.47 -8.25
CA SER A 267 2.39 0.67 -8.12
C SER A 267 2.68 -0.76 -7.61
N CYS A 268 3.76 -1.38 -8.12
CA CYS A 268 4.16 -2.73 -7.73
C CYS A 268 4.62 -2.78 -6.26
N LEU A 269 5.45 -1.82 -5.83
CA LEU A 269 5.89 -1.73 -4.42
C LEU A 269 4.72 -1.55 -3.46
N ARG A 270 3.76 -0.68 -3.82
CA ARG A 270 2.54 -0.49 -3.03
C ARG A 270 1.73 -1.79 -2.94
N ASP A 271 1.56 -2.51 -4.05
CA ASP A 271 0.80 -3.76 -4.05
C ASP A 271 1.52 -4.84 -3.22
N LEU A 272 2.85 -4.92 -3.26
CA LEU A 272 3.63 -5.82 -2.38
C LEU A 272 3.43 -5.46 -0.89
N ASP A 273 3.43 -4.17 -0.54
CA ASP A 273 3.12 -3.70 0.81
C ASP A 273 1.68 -4.03 1.22
N MET A 274 0.72 -3.92 0.28
CA MET A 274 -0.68 -4.29 0.50
C MET A 274 -0.82 -5.77 0.83
N PHE A 275 -0.16 -6.66 0.10
CA PHE A 275 -0.19 -8.11 0.37
C PHE A 275 0.38 -8.43 1.76
N GLN A 276 1.50 -7.81 2.12
CA GLN A 276 2.08 -7.96 3.46
C GLN A 276 1.13 -7.48 4.55
N ALA A 277 0.49 -6.33 4.37
CA ALA A 277 -0.48 -5.80 5.33
C ALA A 277 -1.67 -6.74 5.54
N TYR A 278 -2.22 -7.30 4.45
CA TYR A 278 -3.30 -8.29 4.54
C TYR A 278 -2.87 -9.58 5.25
N LEU A 279 -1.62 -10.02 5.05
CA LEU A 279 -1.06 -11.15 5.80
C LEU A 279 -0.97 -10.86 7.30
N TRP A 280 -0.48 -9.68 7.69
CA TRP A 280 -0.41 -9.26 9.10
C TRP A 280 -1.78 -9.08 9.73
N LEU A 281 -2.74 -8.60 8.96
CA LEU A 281 -4.12 -8.52 9.39
C LEU A 281 -4.71 -9.91 9.66
N CYS A 282 -4.43 -10.89 8.79
CA CYS A 282 -4.84 -12.28 9.01
C CYS A 282 -4.23 -12.87 10.30
N VAL A 283 -2.94 -12.61 10.55
CA VAL A 283 -2.25 -13.05 11.77
C VAL A 283 -2.91 -12.46 13.03
N LEU A 284 -3.21 -11.16 13.03
CA LEU A 284 -3.79 -10.49 14.20
C LEU A 284 -5.29 -10.77 14.39
N GLU A 285 -6.02 -11.05 13.32
CA GLU A 285 -7.43 -11.45 13.39
C GLU A 285 -7.63 -12.95 13.54
N GLU A 286 -6.55 -13.73 13.53
CA GLU A 286 -6.56 -15.19 13.61
C GLU A 286 -7.48 -15.82 12.54
N SER A 287 -7.44 -15.27 11.33
CA SER A 287 -8.44 -15.55 10.30
C SER A 287 -7.91 -15.26 8.90
N LEU A 288 -8.19 -16.15 7.95
CA LEU A 288 -7.87 -15.95 6.53
C LEU A 288 -8.87 -15.04 5.80
N ARG A 289 -9.97 -14.64 6.45
CA ARG A 289 -11.02 -13.83 5.83
C ARG A 289 -10.54 -12.55 5.16
N PRO A 290 -9.62 -11.74 5.74
CA PRO A 290 -9.11 -10.55 5.06
C PRO A 290 -8.53 -10.86 3.68
N ILE A 291 -7.82 -11.97 3.52
CA ILE A 291 -7.27 -12.38 2.23
C ILE A 291 -8.37 -12.96 1.34
N GLU A 292 -9.14 -13.91 1.83
CA GLU A 292 -10.13 -14.66 1.04
C GLU A 292 -11.30 -13.81 0.55
N GLN A 293 -11.76 -12.87 1.38
CA GLN A 293 -12.99 -12.10 1.15
C GLN A 293 -12.73 -10.69 0.65
N GLU A 294 -11.49 -10.19 0.74
CA GLU A 294 -11.17 -8.82 0.33
C GLU A 294 -10.01 -8.77 -0.67
N LEU A 295 -8.81 -9.22 -0.29
CA LEU A 295 -7.64 -9.10 -1.16
C LEU A 295 -7.78 -9.91 -2.45
N VAL A 296 -8.19 -11.18 -2.35
CA VAL A 296 -8.34 -12.05 -3.52
C VAL A 296 -9.42 -11.50 -4.46
N PRO A 297 -10.65 -11.17 -4.01
CA PRO A 297 -11.64 -10.53 -4.87
C PRO A 297 -11.16 -9.22 -5.51
N LEU A 298 -10.42 -8.40 -4.76
CA LEU A 298 -9.82 -7.17 -5.29
C LEU A 298 -8.84 -7.48 -6.44
N CYS A 299 -7.92 -8.43 -6.25
CA CYS A 299 -6.95 -8.80 -7.28
C CYS A 299 -7.62 -9.44 -8.51
N VAL A 300 -8.59 -10.34 -8.31
CA VAL A 300 -9.40 -10.93 -9.39
C VAL A 300 -10.05 -9.84 -10.24
N MET A 301 -10.57 -8.81 -9.58
CA MET A 301 -11.24 -7.71 -10.26
C MET A 301 -10.28 -6.72 -10.92
N VAL A 302 -9.12 -6.41 -10.33
CA VAL A 302 -8.27 -5.31 -10.80
C VAL A 302 -7.15 -5.79 -11.73
N MET A 303 -6.48 -6.89 -11.40
CA MET A 303 -5.24 -7.31 -12.09
C MET A 303 -5.43 -7.59 -13.59
N PRO A 304 -6.45 -8.38 -14.02
CA PRO A 304 -6.68 -8.58 -15.45
C PRO A 304 -6.94 -7.27 -16.18
N ASN A 305 -7.64 -6.34 -15.50
CA ASN A 305 -8.07 -5.10 -16.11
C ASN A 305 -6.93 -4.10 -16.36
N VAL A 306 -5.80 -4.25 -15.65
CA VAL A 306 -4.58 -3.46 -15.87
C VAL A 306 -3.54 -4.23 -16.70
N GLY A 307 -3.94 -5.36 -17.30
CA GLY A 307 -3.07 -6.22 -18.11
C GLY A 307 -2.00 -6.93 -17.29
N VAL A 308 -2.32 -7.30 -16.04
CA VAL A 308 -1.47 -8.17 -15.23
C VAL A 308 -1.98 -9.60 -15.33
N GLU A 309 -1.15 -10.47 -15.92
CA GLU A 309 -1.49 -11.89 -16.07
C GLU A 309 -1.47 -12.61 -14.72
N TRP A 310 -2.38 -13.56 -14.53
CA TRP A 310 -2.47 -14.35 -13.30
C TRP A 310 -1.21 -15.16 -12.99
N GLU A 311 -0.46 -15.56 -14.02
CA GLU A 311 0.82 -16.23 -13.82
C GLU A 311 1.85 -15.30 -13.16
N MET A 312 1.88 -14.02 -13.57
CA MET A 312 2.68 -12.99 -12.91
C MET A 312 2.25 -12.83 -11.45
N THR A 313 0.93 -12.84 -11.20
CA THR A 313 0.38 -12.78 -9.85
C THR A 313 0.78 -13.97 -8.96
N ASN A 314 1.13 -15.12 -9.54
CA ASN A 314 1.67 -16.25 -8.78
C ASN A 314 3.18 -16.10 -8.51
N LYS A 315 3.95 -15.65 -9.51
CA LYS A 315 5.41 -15.50 -9.41
C LYS A 315 5.81 -14.49 -8.32
N TRP A 316 5.23 -13.29 -8.34
CA TRP A 316 5.56 -12.27 -7.33
C TRP A 316 5.11 -12.64 -5.91
N LYS A 317 3.98 -13.35 -5.76
CA LYS A 317 3.44 -13.79 -4.48
C LYS A 317 4.35 -14.82 -3.85
N ARG A 318 4.84 -15.78 -4.65
CA ARG A 318 5.81 -16.77 -4.19
C ARG A 318 7.11 -16.10 -3.73
N GLN A 319 7.69 -15.23 -4.57
CA GLN A 319 8.88 -14.46 -4.19
C GLN A 319 8.68 -13.63 -2.91
N LEU A 320 7.48 -13.08 -2.71
CA LEU A 320 7.11 -12.34 -1.51
C LEU A 320 7.04 -13.26 -0.28
N VAL A 321 6.34 -14.38 -0.38
CA VAL A 321 6.24 -15.38 0.71
C VAL A 321 7.62 -15.91 1.09
N ASP A 322 8.43 -16.31 0.11
CA ASP A 322 9.78 -16.83 0.33
C ASP A 322 10.67 -15.80 1.06
N GLU A 323 10.61 -14.54 0.64
CA GLU A 323 11.36 -13.47 1.30
C GLU A 323 10.87 -13.25 2.73
N ILE A 324 9.55 -13.18 2.96
CA ILE A 324 8.97 -13.01 4.31
C ILE A 324 9.41 -14.17 5.23
N GLU A 325 9.25 -15.41 4.79
CA GLU A 325 9.57 -16.60 5.59
C GLU A 325 11.07 -16.71 5.90
N SER A 326 11.94 -16.17 5.03
CA SER A 326 13.38 -16.11 5.27
C SER A 326 13.79 -15.14 6.39
N ARG A 327 12.96 -14.13 6.70
CA ARG A 327 13.23 -13.09 7.71
C ARG A 327 12.64 -13.40 9.08
N VAL A 328 11.82 -14.44 9.17
CA VAL A 328 11.07 -14.81 10.37
C VAL A 328 11.87 -15.79 11.21
N GLN A 329 11.86 -15.61 12.53
CA GLN A 329 12.60 -16.49 13.44
C GLN A 329 12.04 -17.92 13.38
N PRO A 330 12.88 -18.96 13.50
CA PRO A 330 12.45 -20.35 13.38
C PRO A 330 11.23 -20.70 14.24
N GLU A 331 11.14 -20.14 15.45
CA GLU A 331 10.07 -20.39 16.43
C GLU A 331 8.72 -19.78 16.00
N GLN A 332 8.75 -18.73 15.19
CA GLN A 332 7.57 -18.04 14.69
C GLN A 332 7.09 -18.58 13.33
N LYS A 333 7.92 -19.35 12.62
CA LYS A 333 7.57 -19.92 11.30
C LYS A 333 6.30 -20.76 11.32
N PRO A 334 6.05 -21.66 12.30
CA PRO A 334 4.82 -22.45 12.31
C PRO A 334 3.55 -21.59 12.38
N LEU A 335 3.61 -20.46 13.11
CA LEU A 335 2.49 -19.51 13.19
C LEU A 335 2.22 -18.86 11.82
N LEU A 336 3.29 -18.40 11.15
CA LEU A 336 3.19 -17.72 9.86
C LEU A 336 2.73 -18.66 8.73
N LEU A 337 3.21 -19.90 8.74
CA LEU A 337 3.01 -20.87 7.67
C LEU A 337 1.52 -21.12 7.37
N ASN A 338 0.69 -21.14 8.41
CA ASN A 338 -0.77 -21.28 8.27
C ASN A 338 -1.37 -20.17 7.39
N TYR A 339 -0.86 -18.95 7.51
CA TYR A 339 -1.36 -17.79 6.78
C TYR A 339 -0.74 -17.67 5.38
N THR A 340 0.54 -18.00 5.21
CA THR A 340 1.18 -17.99 3.89
C THR A 340 0.58 -19.09 3.00
N GLN A 341 0.43 -20.31 3.51
CA GLN A 341 -0.24 -21.42 2.79
C GLN A 341 -1.72 -21.13 2.52
N GLY A 342 -2.41 -20.53 3.49
CA GLY A 342 -3.80 -20.11 3.31
C GLY A 342 -3.95 -19.06 2.20
N MET A 343 -3.05 -18.08 2.15
CA MET A 343 -2.98 -17.10 1.06
C MET A 343 -2.73 -17.79 -0.28
N GLU A 344 -1.76 -18.69 -0.36
CA GLU A 344 -1.47 -19.43 -1.59
C GLU A 344 -2.69 -20.19 -2.10
N SER A 345 -3.38 -20.89 -1.19
CA SER A 345 -4.58 -21.68 -1.47
C SER A 345 -5.75 -20.81 -1.94
N ALA A 346 -5.98 -19.67 -1.28
CA ALA A 346 -7.06 -18.74 -1.65
C ALA A 346 -6.88 -18.19 -3.08
N PHE A 347 -5.65 -17.79 -3.42
CA PHE A 347 -5.31 -17.31 -4.76
C PHE A 347 -5.38 -18.43 -5.81
N PHE A 348 -4.95 -19.65 -5.47
CA PHE A 348 -5.08 -20.80 -6.35
C PHE A 348 -6.55 -21.13 -6.65
N ALA A 349 -7.40 -21.18 -5.63
CA ALA A 349 -8.83 -21.42 -5.80
C ALA A 349 -9.50 -20.35 -6.66
N ALA A 350 -9.12 -19.07 -6.52
CA ALA A 350 -9.62 -18.00 -7.37
C ALA A 350 -9.21 -18.16 -8.84
N ARG A 351 -7.95 -18.52 -9.10
CA ARG A 351 -7.46 -18.80 -10.46
C ARG A 351 -8.24 -19.92 -11.13
N GLN A 352 -8.54 -21.01 -10.41
CA GLN A 352 -9.33 -22.12 -10.94
C GLN A 352 -10.74 -21.68 -11.36
N ARG A 353 -11.41 -20.86 -10.54
CA ARG A 353 -12.75 -20.32 -10.85
C ARG A 353 -12.77 -19.45 -12.10
N LEU A 354 -11.66 -18.82 -12.44
CA LEU A 354 -11.52 -17.96 -13.63
C LEU A 354 -11.21 -18.75 -14.92
N GLY A 355 -11.16 -20.08 -14.86
CA GLY A 355 -10.92 -20.90 -16.06
C GLY A 355 -9.49 -20.78 -16.60
N HIS A 356 -8.52 -20.47 -15.72
CA HIS A 356 -7.09 -20.52 -16.04
C HIS A 356 -6.46 -21.81 -15.47
N PRO A 357 -6.64 -22.98 -16.10
CA PRO A 357 -5.94 -24.19 -15.70
C PRO A 357 -4.46 -24.02 -16.06
N GLY A 358 -3.57 -24.04 -15.08
CA GLY A 358 -2.15 -24.06 -15.36
C GLY A 358 -1.38 -24.68 -14.20
N ASP A 359 -0.70 -25.77 -14.57
CA ASP A 359 0.21 -26.69 -13.89
C ASP A 359 0.02 -26.95 -12.40
N ILE A 360 -0.21 -28.23 -12.11
CA ILE A 360 -0.16 -28.81 -10.78
C ILE A 360 1.21 -28.48 -10.20
N ILE A 361 1.24 -27.62 -9.20
CA ILE A 361 2.43 -27.44 -8.37
C ILE A 361 2.45 -28.65 -7.46
N GLU A 362 3.32 -29.61 -7.75
CA GLU A 362 3.72 -30.61 -6.77
C GLU A 362 4.35 -29.86 -5.60
N VAL A 363 3.62 -29.78 -4.49
CA VAL A 363 4.21 -29.41 -3.21
C VAL A 363 5.15 -30.57 -2.86
N PRO A 364 6.47 -30.35 -2.72
CA PRO A 364 7.35 -31.40 -2.25
C PRO A 364 6.93 -31.74 -0.82
N SER A 365 6.14 -32.79 -0.65
CA SER A 365 5.91 -33.34 0.67
C SER A 365 7.24 -33.92 1.12
N GLY A 366 7.83 -33.33 2.16
CA GLY A 366 9.02 -33.87 2.84
C GLY A 366 8.79 -35.24 3.51
N PHE A 367 7.68 -35.90 3.21
CA PHE A 367 7.38 -37.27 3.55
C PHE A 367 6.83 -37.94 2.29
N GLY A 368 7.54 -38.98 1.85
CA GLY A 368 7.17 -39.77 0.69
C GLY A 368 5.80 -40.39 0.89
N ASP A 369 4.88 -40.04 -0.01
CA ASP A 369 4.06 -40.99 -0.77
C ASP A 369 3.17 -40.17 -1.71
N ASN A 370 3.26 -40.46 -3.00
CA ASN A 370 2.50 -39.81 -4.06
C ASN A 370 1.00 -40.11 -3.90
N LEU A 371 0.25 -39.23 -3.22
CA LEU A 371 -1.21 -39.24 -3.24
C LEU A 371 -1.71 -38.56 -4.51
N ILE A 372 -1.86 -39.35 -5.58
CA ILE A 372 -2.57 -38.95 -6.79
C ILE A 372 -4.07 -38.94 -6.47
N ILE A 373 -4.66 -37.77 -6.29
CA ILE A 373 -6.12 -37.62 -6.21
C ILE A 373 -6.65 -37.44 -7.63
N HIS A 374 -7.20 -38.52 -8.20
CA HIS A 374 -8.03 -38.43 -9.41
C HIS A 374 -9.38 -37.82 -9.06
N VAL A 375 -9.62 -36.57 -9.49
CA VAL A 375 -10.97 -36.01 -9.53
C VAL A 375 -11.56 -36.32 -10.91
N ASN A 376 -12.44 -37.32 -10.94
CA ASN A 376 -13.25 -37.66 -12.10
C ASN A 376 -14.07 -36.44 -12.54
N SER A 377 -13.85 -35.96 -13.75
CA SER A 377 -14.78 -35.10 -14.48
C SER A 377 -15.91 -35.97 -15.06
N GLN A 378 -17.02 -36.04 -14.33
CA GLN A 378 -18.33 -36.45 -14.82
C GLN A 378 -19.36 -35.58 -14.09
N ASN A 379 -20.33 -34.91 -14.69
CA ASN A 379 -20.74 -34.69 -16.07
C ASN A 379 -21.79 -33.53 -16.02
N PRO A 380 -22.68 -33.30 -17.01
CA PRO A 380 -23.06 -31.97 -17.50
C PRO A 380 -24.40 -31.45 -16.95
N PHE A 381 -24.66 -30.15 -17.09
CA PHE A 381 -25.87 -29.52 -17.64
C PHE A 381 -25.75 -28.00 -17.58
#